data_AF-A0A4Z0KGP0-F1
#
_entry.id   AF-A0A4Z0KGP0-F1
#
_cell.length_a   1.000
_cell.length_b   1.000
_cell.length_c   1.000
_cell.angle_alpha   90.00
_cell.angle_beta   90.00
_cell.angle_gamma   90.00
#
_symmetry.space_group_name_H-M   'P 1'
#
loop_
_entity.id
_entity.type
_entity.pdbx_description
1 polymer ?
#
loop_
_entity_poly.entity_id
_entity_poly.type
_entity_poly.pdbx_seq_one_letter_code
_entity_poly.pdbx_strand_id
1 'polypeptide(L)'
;LPVPANVACGNPVPDAPFVLSRGDGYTRQGEKHIAGSGDGIVSAVVIDGESLNDTATKIGEVTGEDGSKIINVTRPDTHGTK
;
A
#
# COMPACT_ATOMS: atom_id res chain seq x y z
N LEU A 1 -21.74 -18.02 -29.50
CA LEU A 1 -21.38 -18.73 -28.24
C LEU A 1 -20.85 -17.67 -27.27
N PRO A 2 -21.57 -17.32 -26.20
CA PRO A 2 -21.07 -16.34 -25.24
C PRO A 2 -20.21 -17.04 -24.19
N VAL A 3 -19.02 -16.48 -23.93
CA VAL A 3 -18.20 -16.83 -22.77
C VAL A 3 -18.86 -16.18 -21.55
N PRO A 4 -19.24 -16.93 -20.51
CA PRO A 4 -19.78 -16.31 -19.31
C PRO A 4 -18.64 -15.66 -18.54
N ALA A 5 -18.42 -14.36 -18.76
CA ALA A 5 -17.69 -13.51 -17.83
C ALA A 5 -18.64 -13.15 -16.68
N ASN A 6 -18.73 -13.97 -15.64
CA ASN A 6 -19.55 -13.61 -14.48
C ASN A 6 -19.07 -14.25 -13.17
N VAL A 7 -18.30 -13.48 -12.40
CA VAL A 7 -18.38 -13.36 -10.92
C VAL A 7 -17.69 -12.07 -10.50
N ALA A 8 -18.42 -10.95 -10.52
CA ALA A 8 -18.11 -9.78 -9.69
C ALA A 8 -19.42 -9.12 -9.27
N CYS A 9 -20.36 -9.92 -8.74
CA CYS A 9 -21.67 -9.48 -8.27
C CYS A 9 -21.63 -9.17 -6.76
N GLY A 10 -20.78 -8.24 -6.32
CA GLY A 10 -20.91 -7.62 -5.00
C GLY A 10 -20.79 -8.52 -3.76
N ASN A 11 -20.38 -9.78 -3.91
CA ASN A 11 -20.13 -10.67 -2.78
C ASN A 11 -18.69 -10.44 -2.28
N PRO A 12 -18.49 -10.33 -0.96
CA PRO A 12 -17.14 -10.29 -0.40
C PRO A 12 -16.31 -11.51 -0.81
N VAL A 13 -15.02 -11.29 -1.07
CA VAL A 13 -14.07 -12.36 -1.39
C VAL A 13 -13.19 -12.57 -0.15
N PRO A 14 -13.51 -13.54 0.72
CA PRO A 14 -12.67 -13.86 1.86
C PRO A 14 -11.36 -14.52 1.42
N ASP A 15 -10.34 -14.41 2.27
CA ASP A 15 -9.01 -15.00 2.09
C ASP A 15 -8.34 -14.63 0.75
N ALA A 16 -8.73 -13.49 0.16
CA ALA A 16 -8.16 -13.00 -1.08
C ALA A 16 -6.77 -12.41 -0.80
N PRO A 17 -5.71 -12.92 -1.45
CA PRO A 17 -4.36 -12.39 -1.25
C PRO A 17 -4.21 -11.03 -1.94
N PHE A 18 -3.54 -10.11 -1.27
CA PHE A 18 -3.12 -8.83 -1.83
C PHE A 18 -1.71 -8.46 -1.37
N VAL A 19 -1.11 -7.49 -2.06
CA VAL A 19 0.25 -7.02 -1.76
C VAL A 19 0.25 -5.52 -1.64
N LEU A 20 0.84 -5.01 -0.56
CA LEU A 20 1.12 -3.60 -0.36
C LEU A 20 2.56 -3.32 -0.74
N SER A 21 2.76 -2.23 -1.47
CA SER A 21 4.07 -1.63 -1.75
C SER A 21 3.94 -0.12 -1.65
N ARG A 22 5.06 0.57 -1.54
CA ARG A 22 5.09 2.04 -1.60
C ARG A 22 5.70 2.54 -2.90
N GLY A 23 5.31 3.75 -3.27
CA GLY A 23 5.98 4.53 -4.29
C GLY A 23 6.98 5.53 -3.71
N ASP A 24 7.53 6.31 -4.63
CA ASP A 24 8.27 7.54 -4.33
C ASP A 24 7.35 8.59 -3.69
N GLY A 25 7.92 9.50 -2.90
CA GLY A 25 7.18 10.62 -2.32
C GLY A 25 7.25 11.86 -3.19
N TYR A 26 6.26 12.75 -3.05
CA TYR A 26 6.21 13.99 -3.80
C TYR A 26 5.94 15.18 -2.89
N THR A 27 6.67 16.29 -3.03
CA THR A 27 6.32 17.51 -2.29
C THR A 27 4.99 18.08 -2.79
N ARG A 28 4.47 19.11 -2.10
CA ARG A 28 3.23 19.79 -2.54
C ARG A 28 3.37 20.42 -3.92
N GLN A 29 4.59 20.79 -4.30
CA GLN A 29 4.99 21.36 -5.59
C GLN A 29 5.24 20.28 -6.66
N GLY A 30 5.16 19.00 -6.30
CA GLY A 30 5.36 17.88 -7.22
C GLY A 30 6.83 17.45 -7.40
N GLU A 31 7.74 17.95 -6.57
CA GLU A 31 9.13 17.48 -6.58
C GLU A 31 9.20 16.03 -6.08
N LYS A 32 9.89 15.18 -6.85
CA LYS A 32 9.99 13.74 -6.60
C LYS A 32 11.13 13.42 -5.64
N HIS A 33 10.85 12.57 -4.66
CA HIS A 33 11.82 12.02 -3.70
C HIS A 33 11.78 10.50 -3.73
N ILE A 34 12.93 9.89 -4.03
CA ILE A 34 13.05 8.44 -4.21
C ILE A 34 12.90 7.73 -2.86
N ALA A 35 11.98 6.78 -2.75
CA ALA A 35 11.82 6.02 -1.50
C ALA A 35 13.11 5.25 -1.17
N GLY A 36 13.55 5.33 0.09
CA GLY A 36 14.81 4.72 0.54
C GLY A 36 16.08 5.50 0.15
N SER A 37 15.97 6.67 -0.47
CA SER A 37 17.13 7.51 -0.87
C SER A 37 17.96 8.02 0.32
N GLY A 38 17.36 8.11 1.51
CA GLY A 38 18.03 8.68 2.69
C GLY A 38 18.14 10.21 2.66
N ASP A 39 17.41 10.89 1.78
CA ASP A 39 17.39 12.35 1.66
C ASP A 39 16.69 13.08 2.82
N GLY A 40 16.11 12.34 3.77
CA GLY A 40 15.41 12.87 4.93
C GLY A 40 14.06 13.52 4.62
N ILE A 41 13.62 13.52 3.36
CA ILE A 41 12.33 14.06 2.92
C ILE A 41 11.29 12.95 2.86
N VAL A 42 11.67 11.77 2.37
CA VAL A 42 10.79 10.60 2.35
C VAL A 42 11.14 9.57 3.43
N SER A 43 10.24 9.45 4.40
CA SER A 43 10.38 8.46 5.47
C SER A 43 9.58 7.19 5.21
N ALA A 44 9.98 6.09 5.87
CA ALA A 44 9.32 4.79 5.82
C ALA A 44 7.82 4.90 6.13
N VAL A 45 7.00 4.15 5.40
CA VAL A 45 5.58 3.96 5.70
C VAL A 45 5.49 2.69 6.51
N VAL A 46 4.78 2.72 7.62
CA VAL A 46 4.62 1.57 8.50
C VAL A 46 3.18 1.09 8.41
N ILE A 47 3.00 -0.18 8.05
CA ILE A 47 1.72 -0.90 7.97
C ILE A 47 1.70 -1.93 9.09
N ASP A 48 0.81 -1.77 10.06
CA ASP A 48 0.66 -2.69 11.21
C ASP A 48 1.99 -3.02 11.93
N GLY A 49 2.93 -2.07 11.93
CA GLY A 49 4.26 -2.21 12.54
C GLY A 49 5.37 -2.65 11.59
N GLU A 50 5.05 -3.10 10.37
CA GLU A 50 6.02 -3.46 9.34
C GLU A 50 6.34 -2.29 8.42
N SER A 51 7.63 -2.09 8.13
CA SER A 51 8.12 -0.94 7.38
C SER A 51 8.23 -1.21 5.89
N LEU A 52 7.54 -0.40 5.09
CA LEU A 52 7.83 -0.14 3.68
C LEU A 52 8.80 1.05 3.59
N ASN A 53 10.10 0.77 3.51
CA ASN A 53 11.18 1.78 3.44
C ASN A 53 11.51 2.21 2.00
N ASP A 54 11.42 1.28 1.04
CA ASP A 54 11.76 1.49 -0.37
C ASP A 54 10.70 0.91 -1.32
N THR A 55 10.90 1.05 -2.63
CA THR A 55 9.97 0.56 -3.65
C THR A 55 10.05 -0.95 -3.91
N ALA A 56 11.07 -1.63 -3.37
CA ALA A 56 11.27 -3.06 -3.55
C ALA A 56 10.56 -3.87 -2.46
N THR A 57 10.43 -3.30 -1.26
CA THR A 57 9.78 -3.92 -0.11
C THR A 57 8.29 -4.09 -0.35
N LYS A 58 7.78 -5.27 -0.01
CA LYS A 58 6.40 -5.68 -0.23
C LYS A 58 5.87 -6.41 0.99
N ILE A 59 4.63 -6.12 1.37
CA ILE A 59 3.92 -6.79 2.46
C ILE A 59 2.75 -7.55 1.84
N GLY A 60 2.73 -8.87 2.02
CA GLY A 60 1.66 -9.73 1.53
C GLY A 60 0.64 -9.97 2.63
N GLU A 61 -0.64 -9.77 2.32
CA GLU A 61 -1.75 -9.87 3.27
C GLU A 61 -2.95 -10.58 2.64
N VAL A 62 -3.93 -10.96 3.47
CA VAL A 62 -5.18 -11.59 3.04
C VAL A 62 -6.39 -10.83 3.60
N THR A 63 -7.47 -10.78 2.82
CA THR A 63 -8.77 -10.26 3.30
C THR A 63 -9.39 -11.20 4.33
N GLY A 64 -10.14 -10.65 5.29
CA GLY A 64 -10.89 -11.42 6.27
C GLY A 64 -12.18 -12.01 5.69
N GLU A 65 -12.97 -12.65 6.55
CA GLU A 65 -14.23 -13.34 6.17
C GLU A 65 -15.25 -12.44 5.47
N ASP A 66 -15.25 -11.13 5.78
CA ASP A 66 -16.10 -10.12 5.16
C ASP A 66 -15.50 -9.50 3.89
N GLY A 67 -14.43 -10.11 3.36
CA GLY A 67 -13.71 -9.66 2.17
C GLY A 67 -12.95 -8.35 2.35
N SER A 68 -12.77 -7.86 3.58
CA SER A 68 -12.05 -6.64 3.89
C SER A 68 -10.84 -6.89 4.79
N LYS A 69 -9.88 -5.96 4.81
CA LYS A 69 -8.76 -5.95 5.77
C LYS A 69 -8.56 -4.50 6.23
N ILE A 70 -8.66 -4.28 7.53
CA ILE A 70 -8.30 -2.99 8.15
C ILE A 70 -6.81 -3.05 8.45
N ILE A 71 -6.07 -2.03 8.02
CA ILE A 71 -4.64 -1.86 8.29
C ILE A 71 -4.39 -0.52 8.96
N ASN A 72 -3.42 -0.45 9.87
CA ASN A 72 -2.97 0.79 10.45
C ASN A 72 -1.78 1.33 9.67
N VAL A 73 -1.94 2.52 9.11
CA VAL A 73 -0.88 3.19 8.35
C VAL A 73 -0.34 4.34 9.16
N THR A 74 0.96 4.31 9.45
CA THR A 74 1.65 5.42 10.09
C THR A 74 2.88 5.83 9.29
N ARG A 75 3.30 7.08 9.52
CA ARG A 75 4.52 7.61 8.94
C ARG A 75 5.22 8.47 10.00
N PRO A 76 5.96 7.83 10.92
CA PRO A 76 6.36 8.45 12.18
C PRO A 76 7.28 9.67 12.01
N ASP A 77 8.12 9.71 10.97
CA ASP A 77 9.22 10.69 10.90
C ASP A 77 9.31 11.47 9.58
N THR A 78 8.22 12.05 9.04
CA THR A 78 8.26 12.68 7.70
C THR A 78 8.06 14.19 7.70
N HIS A 79 8.76 14.87 6.78
CA HIS A 79 8.29 16.14 6.25
C HIS A 79 7.00 15.90 5.46
N GLY A 80 6.04 16.82 5.51
CA GLY A 80 4.73 16.65 4.85
C GLY A 80 4.86 16.56 3.32
N THR A 81 4.80 15.35 2.77
CA THR A 81 4.71 15.07 1.33
C THR A 81 3.26 14.75 0.95
N LYS A 82 2.91 14.92 -0.33
CA LYS A 82 1.66 14.40 -0.90
C LYS A 82 1.71 12.89 -1.09
#